data_AF-A0A9P6ACE3-F1
#
_entry.id   AF-A0A9P6ACE3-F1
#
_cell.length_a   1.000
_cell.length_b   1.000
_cell.length_c   1.000
_cell.angle_alpha   90.00
_cell.angle_beta   90.00
_cell.angle_gamma   90.00
#
_symmetry.space_group_name_H-M   'P 1'
#
loop_
_entity.id
_entity.type
_entity.pdbx_description
1 polymer ?
#
loop_
_entity_poly.entity_id
_entity_poly.type
_entity_poly.pdbx_seq_one_letter_code
_entity_poly.pdbx_strand_id
1 'polypeptide(L)'
;PTETGLHALLFIFGDLVDACQNCSISFVERLVMAFQAKFFLDMWRAYLERAAYDPRRYFISHKSMDIAGIIVNRLISLVLVYCDFSSGPPGSLLPWLHSTEPTQHCFGEIRKLCPDFTLLNFHHMVWKLFLVMQSSVFRDNSAKERTTGYHHMYLQQHGIDLPQLSSFPSDDQIQEAIDHAYQESHHLMQRLGF
;
A
#
# COMPACT_ATOMS: atom_id res chain seq x y z
N PRO A 1 6.51 -6.90 27.67
CA PRO A 1 7.22 -5.59 27.58
C PRO A 1 8.25 -5.53 26.45
N THR A 2 8.97 -6.62 26.16
CA THR A 2 10.12 -6.67 25.24
C THR A 2 9.75 -6.58 23.75
N GLU A 3 8.49 -6.80 23.39
CA GLU A 3 8.05 -6.82 21.98
C GLU A 3 7.14 -5.64 21.60
N THR A 4 6.85 -4.71 22.50
CA THR A 4 5.90 -3.61 22.22
C THR A 4 6.39 -2.72 21.07
N GLY A 5 7.69 -2.44 21.01
CA GLY A 5 8.28 -1.68 19.90
C GLY A 5 8.22 -2.41 18.56
N LEU A 6 8.43 -3.73 18.56
CA LEU A 6 8.27 -4.54 17.35
C LEU A 6 6.81 -4.57 16.88
N HIS A 7 5.85 -4.72 17.80
CA HIS A 7 4.42 -4.67 17.48
C HIS A 7 4.03 -3.32 16.89
N ALA A 8 4.49 -2.21 17.48
CA ALA A 8 4.25 -0.87 16.94
C ALA A 8 4.81 -0.72 15.51
N LEU A 9 6.03 -1.21 15.28
CA LEU A 9 6.65 -1.18 13.96
C LEU A 9 5.86 -2.00 12.92
N LEU A 10 5.50 -3.24 13.27
CA LEU A 10 4.73 -4.12 12.39
C LEU A 10 3.34 -3.57 12.11
N PHE A 11 2.70 -2.95 13.10
CA PHE A 11 1.42 -2.27 12.95
C PHE A 11 1.52 -1.13 11.93
N ILE A 12 2.48 -0.21 12.11
CA ILE A 12 2.68 0.93 11.21
C ILE A 12 2.95 0.49 9.76
N PHE A 13 3.78 -0.53 9.56
CA PHE A 13 4.04 -1.04 8.22
C PHE A 13 2.89 -1.86 7.63
N GLY A 14 2.13 -2.58 8.48
CA GLY A 14 0.91 -3.27 8.07
C GLY A 14 -0.12 -2.28 7.54
N ASP A 15 -0.41 -1.23 8.32
CA ASP A 15 -1.33 -0.16 7.94
C ASP A 15 -0.86 0.57 6.67
N LEU A 16 0.45 0.80 6.50
CA LEU A 16 0.97 1.41 5.27
C LEU A 16 0.75 0.53 4.02
N VAL A 17 0.86 -0.79 4.17
CA VAL A 17 0.57 -1.75 3.10
C VAL A 17 -0.94 -1.79 2.82
N ASP A 18 -1.76 -1.85 3.86
CA ASP A 18 -3.22 -1.84 3.74
C ASP A 18 -3.72 -0.55 3.07
N ALA A 19 -3.14 0.60 3.43
CA ALA A 19 -3.43 1.89 2.79
C ALA A 19 -3.27 1.84 1.26
N CYS A 20 -2.38 1.00 0.75
CA CYS A 20 -2.13 0.81 -0.68
C CYS A 20 -2.95 -0.32 -1.31
N GLN A 21 -3.17 -1.43 -0.60
CA GLN A 21 -3.70 -2.67 -1.18
C GLN A 21 -5.15 -3.00 -0.83
N ASN A 22 -5.63 -2.56 0.34
CA ASN A 22 -6.96 -2.89 0.82
C ASN A 22 -8.02 -2.20 -0.07
N CYS A 23 -9.06 -2.92 -0.49
CA CYS A 23 -10.10 -2.39 -1.39
C CYS A 23 -11.35 -1.83 -0.68
N SER A 24 -11.41 -1.94 0.64
CA SER A 24 -12.60 -1.59 1.45
C SER A 24 -12.44 -0.31 2.26
N ILE A 25 -11.20 0.18 2.42
CA ILE A 25 -10.91 1.39 3.21
C ILE A 25 -11.13 2.68 2.41
N SER A 26 -11.59 3.71 3.11
CA SER A 26 -11.86 5.05 2.55
C SER A 26 -10.57 5.83 2.24
N PHE A 27 -10.65 6.92 1.46
CA PHE A 27 -9.48 7.77 1.21
C PHE A 27 -8.97 8.46 2.48
N VAL A 28 -9.88 8.91 3.36
CA VAL A 28 -9.49 9.54 4.63
C VAL A 28 -8.69 8.56 5.48
N GLU A 29 -9.17 7.31 5.60
CA GLU A 29 -8.47 6.27 6.35
C GLU A 29 -7.09 5.94 5.76
N ARG A 30 -6.97 5.86 4.43
CA ARG A 30 -5.67 5.71 3.75
C ARG A 30 -4.71 6.85 4.06
N LEU A 31 -5.20 8.08 4.06
CA LEU A 31 -4.40 9.26 4.40
C LEU A 31 -3.93 9.19 5.86
N VAL A 32 -4.81 8.84 6.79
CA VAL A 32 -4.45 8.65 8.21
C VAL A 32 -3.33 7.62 8.34
N MET A 33 -3.48 6.43 7.75
CA MET A 33 -2.45 5.37 7.80
C MET A 33 -1.10 5.83 7.23
N ALA A 34 -1.11 6.54 6.08
CA ALA A 34 0.11 7.04 5.45
C ALA A 34 0.79 8.15 6.25
N PHE A 35 0.02 9.12 6.76
CA PHE A 35 0.56 10.17 7.62
C PHE A 35 1.05 9.61 8.96
N GLN A 36 0.37 8.61 9.51
CA GLN A 36 0.79 7.96 10.75
C GLN A 36 2.14 7.27 10.57
N ALA A 37 2.32 6.53 9.47
CA ALA A 37 3.61 5.95 9.14
C ALA A 37 4.71 7.00 8.99
N LYS A 38 4.40 8.13 8.34
CA LYS A 38 5.33 9.25 8.20
C LYS A 38 5.73 9.83 9.55
N PHE A 39 4.76 10.23 10.36
CA PHE A 39 5.01 10.89 11.64
C PHE A 39 5.71 9.97 12.62
N PHE A 40 5.32 8.70 12.69
CA PHE A 40 6.01 7.72 13.53
C PHE A 40 7.49 7.58 13.15
N LEU A 41 7.81 7.43 11.86
CA LEU A 41 9.20 7.31 11.40
C LEU A 41 10.01 8.58 11.64
N ASP A 42 9.41 9.75 11.42
CA ASP A 42 10.04 11.06 11.67
C ASP A 42 10.30 11.26 13.19
N MET A 43 9.33 10.93 14.05
CA MET A 43 9.46 11.01 15.51
C MET A 43 10.51 10.01 16.04
N TRP A 44 10.50 8.77 15.55
CA TRP A 44 11.49 7.76 15.95
C TRP A 44 12.91 8.19 15.58
N ARG A 45 13.11 8.74 14.37
CA ARG A 45 14.40 9.29 13.96
C ARG A 45 14.83 10.46 14.85
N ALA A 46 13.94 11.42 15.09
CA ALA A 46 14.23 12.58 15.94
C ALA A 46 14.58 12.16 17.38
N TYR A 47 13.93 11.12 17.90
CA TYR A 47 14.25 10.54 19.19
C TYR A 47 15.68 9.96 19.21
N LEU A 48 16.07 9.15 18.21
CA LEU A 48 17.41 8.57 18.15
C LEU A 48 18.50 9.65 18.12
N GLU A 49 18.27 10.72 17.36
CA GLU A 49 19.16 11.88 17.29
C GLU A 49 19.29 12.58 18.65
N ARG A 50 18.16 12.80 19.36
CA ARG A 50 18.16 13.40 20.71
C ARG A 50 18.82 12.52 21.77
N ALA A 51 18.63 11.20 21.69
CA ALA A 51 19.17 10.23 22.64
C ALA A 51 20.63 9.83 22.31
N ALA A 52 21.25 10.43 21.28
CA ALA A 52 22.60 10.15 20.82
C ALA A 52 22.84 8.68 20.42
N TYR A 53 21.80 8.00 19.92
CA TYR A 53 21.92 6.69 19.30
C TYR A 53 22.27 6.81 17.83
N ASP A 54 23.16 5.93 17.33
CA ASP A 54 23.51 5.87 15.91
C ASP A 54 22.31 5.37 15.08
N PRO A 55 21.69 6.21 14.22
CA PRO A 55 20.55 5.81 13.40
C PRO A 55 20.89 4.63 12.47
N ARG A 56 22.15 4.42 12.11
CA ARG A 56 22.55 3.30 11.24
C ARG A 56 22.38 1.93 11.91
N ARG A 57 22.33 1.89 13.24
CA ARG A 57 22.20 0.65 14.03
C ARG A 57 20.81 0.47 14.61
N TYR A 58 20.16 1.57 14.98
CA TYR A 58 18.92 1.55 15.76
C TYR A 58 17.68 2.02 14.99
N PHE A 59 17.82 2.39 13.72
CA PHE A 59 16.72 2.71 12.82
C PHE A 59 16.61 1.67 11.70
N ILE A 60 15.49 1.70 10.98
CA ILE A 60 15.36 0.94 9.73
C ILE A 60 16.46 1.32 8.74
N SER A 61 16.76 0.41 7.82
CA SER A 61 17.77 0.68 6.79
C SER A 61 17.40 1.92 5.97
N HIS A 62 18.40 2.65 5.47
CA HIS A 62 18.19 3.81 4.60
C HIS A 62 17.27 3.48 3.42
N LYS A 63 17.48 2.32 2.78
CA LYS A 63 16.63 1.86 1.67
C LYS A 63 15.18 1.63 2.10
N SER A 64 14.96 1.09 3.30
CA SER A 64 13.62 0.89 3.84
C SER A 64 12.92 2.22 4.11
N MET A 65 13.65 3.20 4.64
CA MET A 65 13.13 4.56 4.85
C MET A 65 12.78 5.24 3.53
N ASP A 66 13.64 5.13 2.52
CA ASP A 66 13.37 5.68 1.18
C ASP A 66 12.13 5.06 0.56
N ILE A 67 11.99 3.74 0.63
CA ILE A 67 10.81 3.01 0.10
C ILE A 67 9.55 3.44 0.84
N ALA A 68 9.59 3.52 2.18
CA ALA A 68 8.44 3.99 2.97
C ALA A 68 8.05 5.42 2.58
N GLY A 69 9.03 6.32 2.44
CA GLY A 69 8.80 7.69 1.99
C GLY A 69 8.21 7.77 0.59
N ILE A 70 8.69 6.94 -0.35
CA ILE A 70 8.12 6.84 -1.70
C ILE A 70 6.66 6.39 -1.64
N ILE A 71 6.34 5.36 -0.86
CA ILE A 71 4.96 4.83 -0.74
C ILE A 71 4.03 5.90 -0.17
N VAL A 72 4.41 6.53 0.94
CA VAL A 72 3.63 7.60 1.59
C VAL A 72 3.40 8.76 0.63
N ASN A 73 4.48 9.32 0.06
CA ASN A 73 4.38 10.49 -0.81
C ASN A 73 3.56 10.17 -2.06
N ARG A 74 3.77 8.99 -2.64
CA ARG A 74 3.00 8.53 -3.80
C ARG A 74 1.51 8.43 -3.48
N LEU A 75 1.14 7.82 -2.35
CA LEU A 75 -0.28 7.65 -2.00
C LEU A 75 -0.95 9.01 -1.79
N ILE A 76 -0.31 9.90 -1.02
CA ILE A 76 -0.82 11.25 -0.77
C ILE A 76 -0.94 12.04 -2.08
N SER A 77 0.12 12.08 -2.89
CA SER A 77 0.09 12.79 -4.18
C SER A 77 -0.95 12.20 -5.13
N LEU A 78 -1.15 10.89 -5.14
CA LEU A 78 -2.16 10.25 -5.98
C LEU A 78 -3.58 10.68 -5.56
N VAL A 79 -3.86 10.69 -4.26
CA VAL A 79 -5.16 11.18 -3.74
C VAL A 79 -5.36 12.64 -4.12
N LEU A 80 -4.39 13.51 -3.85
CA LEU A 80 -4.48 14.96 -4.15
C LEU A 80 -4.68 15.24 -5.64
N VAL A 81 -3.91 14.59 -6.51
CA VAL A 81 -4.07 14.72 -7.96
C VAL A 81 -5.47 14.25 -8.38
N TYR A 82 -5.97 13.14 -7.85
CA TYR A 82 -7.33 12.74 -8.21
C TYR A 82 -8.39 13.71 -7.68
N CYS A 83 -8.23 14.28 -6.48
CA CYS A 83 -9.09 15.34 -5.95
C CYS A 83 -9.13 16.55 -6.91
N ASP A 84 -7.97 17.09 -7.27
CA ASP A 84 -7.84 18.31 -8.08
C ASP A 84 -8.37 18.14 -9.51
N PHE A 85 -8.11 16.97 -10.11
CA PHE A 85 -8.47 16.69 -11.50
C PHE A 85 -9.88 16.09 -11.66
N SER A 86 -10.60 15.80 -10.58
CA SER A 86 -11.97 15.25 -10.59
C SER A 86 -13.06 16.21 -11.09
N SER A 87 -12.70 17.34 -11.70
CA SER A 87 -13.64 18.24 -12.40
C SER A 87 -14.32 17.62 -13.64
N GLY A 88 -13.92 16.40 -14.04
CA GLY A 88 -14.57 15.57 -15.07
C GLY A 88 -15.42 14.43 -14.45
N PRO A 89 -15.97 13.48 -15.24
CA PRO A 89 -16.73 12.37 -14.67
C PRO A 89 -15.87 11.64 -13.62
N PRO A 90 -16.38 11.38 -12.40
CA PRO A 90 -15.58 10.93 -11.27
C PRO A 90 -15.08 9.51 -11.56
N GLY A 91 -13.81 9.40 -11.95
CA GLY A 91 -13.14 8.12 -11.99
C GLY A 91 -12.82 7.70 -10.56
N SER A 92 -13.31 6.54 -10.12
CA SER A 92 -12.93 5.98 -8.83
C SER A 92 -11.42 5.76 -8.80
N LEU A 93 -10.75 6.22 -7.74
CA LEU A 93 -9.34 5.93 -7.55
C LEU A 93 -9.21 4.53 -6.93
N LEU A 94 -8.43 3.65 -7.57
CA LEU A 94 -8.20 2.26 -7.16
C LEU A 94 -6.70 2.08 -6.85
N PRO A 95 -6.21 2.44 -5.64
CA PRO A 95 -4.77 2.52 -5.34
C PRO A 95 -3.99 1.24 -5.63
N TRP A 96 -4.59 0.07 -5.40
CA TRP A 96 -3.99 -1.23 -5.62
C TRP A 96 -3.71 -1.55 -7.10
N LEU A 97 -4.44 -0.91 -8.03
CA LEU A 97 -4.20 -1.07 -9.48
C LEU A 97 -2.99 -0.30 -9.98
N HIS A 98 -2.44 0.63 -9.20
CA HIS A 98 -1.25 1.38 -9.60
C HIS A 98 0.06 0.61 -9.30
N SER A 99 0.00 -0.60 -8.76
CA SER A 99 1.18 -1.40 -8.43
C SER A 99 1.78 -2.09 -9.66
N THR A 100 2.95 -2.73 -9.50
CA THR A 100 3.55 -3.60 -10.53
C THR A 100 3.08 -5.05 -10.44
N GLU A 101 2.20 -5.36 -9.48
CA GLU A 101 1.60 -6.67 -9.28
C GLU A 101 0.97 -7.28 -10.54
N PRO A 102 0.27 -6.52 -11.41
CA PRO A 102 -0.31 -7.09 -12.64
C PRO A 102 0.77 -7.64 -13.57
N THR A 103 1.91 -6.94 -13.62
CA THR A 103 3.06 -7.32 -14.42
C THR A 103 3.72 -8.58 -13.84
N GLN A 104 3.82 -8.66 -12.51
CA GLN A 104 4.34 -9.85 -11.83
C GLN A 104 3.45 -11.08 -12.08
N HIS A 105 2.14 -10.91 -12.03
CA HIS A 105 1.16 -11.95 -12.40
C HIS A 105 1.33 -12.41 -13.84
N CYS A 106 1.40 -11.47 -14.79
CA CYS A 106 1.68 -11.79 -16.19
C CYS A 106 2.93 -12.67 -16.33
N PHE A 107 4.04 -12.30 -15.67
CA PHE A 107 5.25 -13.10 -15.69
C PHE A 107 5.11 -14.45 -14.98
N GLY A 108 4.35 -14.51 -13.89
CA GLY A 108 4.05 -15.75 -13.16
C GLY A 108 3.30 -16.74 -14.05
N GLU A 109 2.24 -16.30 -14.73
CA GLU A 109 1.46 -17.13 -15.65
C GLU A 109 2.29 -17.60 -16.85
N ILE A 110 3.14 -16.74 -17.39
CA ILE A 110 4.04 -17.13 -18.48
C ILE A 110 5.03 -18.19 -18.02
N ARG A 111 5.61 -18.07 -16.82
CA ARG A 111 6.55 -19.06 -16.29
C ARG A 111 5.90 -20.43 -16.05
N LYS A 112 4.59 -20.49 -15.77
CA LYS A 112 3.85 -21.77 -15.72
C LYS A 112 3.78 -22.45 -17.09
N LEU A 113 3.74 -21.68 -18.17
CA LEU A 113 3.71 -22.18 -19.55
C LEU A 113 5.11 -22.48 -20.09
N CYS A 114 6.08 -21.61 -19.81
CA CYS A 114 7.46 -21.70 -20.27
C CYS A 114 8.38 -21.02 -19.22
N PRO A 115 9.06 -21.78 -18.35
CA PRO A 115 9.88 -21.24 -17.27
C PRO A 115 10.98 -20.29 -17.73
N ASP A 116 11.67 -20.65 -18.81
CA ASP A 116 12.80 -19.90 -19.39
C ASP A 116 12.44 -19.34 -20.78
N PHE A 117 11.42 -18.48 -20.81
CA PHE A 117 10.96 -17.89 -22.07
C PHE A 117 11.93 -16.82 -22.60
N THR A 118 12.18 -16.83 -23.91
CA THR A 118 12.86 -15.73 -24.61
C THR A 118 11.88 -14.61 -24.95
N LEU A 119 12.37 -13.44 -25.36
CA LEU A 119 11.51 -12.35 -25.85
C LEU A 119 10.61 -12.78 -27.02
N LEU A 120 11.13 -13.64 -27.92
CA LEU A 120 10.36 -14.18 -29.03
C LEU A 120 9.22 -15.09 -28.53
N ASN A 121 9.50 -15.93 -27.53
CA ASN A 121 8.49 -16.77 -26.91
C ASN A 121 7.41 -15.89 -26.25
N PHE A 122 7.80 -14.84 -25.54
CA PHE A 122 6.87 -13.88 -24.94
C PHE A 122 5.94 -13.28 -26.00
N HIS A 123 6.50 -12.77 -27.11
CA HIS A 123 5.74 -12.17 -28.20
C HIS A 123 4.71 -13.14 -28.80
N HIS A 124 5.08 -14.39 -29.04
CA HIS A 124 4.16 -15.42 -29.52
C HIS A 124 3.10 -15.85 -28.49
N MET A 125 3.37 -15.64 -27.20
CA MET A 125 2.46 -16.02 -26.11
C MET A 125 1.50 -14.89 -25.69
N VAL A 126 1.63 -13.65 -26.19
CA VAL A 126 0.80 -12.50 -25.79
C VAL A 126 -0.70 -12.81 -25.84
N TRP A 127 -1.19 -13.41 -26.94
CA TRP A 127 -2.61 -13.75 -27.07
C TRP A 127 -3.06 -14.85 -26.10
N LYS A 128 -2.21 -15.85 -25.85
CA LYS A 128 -2.49 -16.89 -24.85
C LYS A 128 -2.51 -16.31 -23.44
N LEU A 129 -1.56 -15.41 -23.14
CA LEU A 129 -1.51 -14.69 -21.88
C LEU A 129 -2.78 -13.88 -21.66
N PHE A 130 -3.24 -13.13 -22.65
CA PHE A 130 -4.48 -12.36 -22.56
C PHE A 130 -5.70 -13.23 -22.21
N LEU A 131 -5.84 -14.41 -22.83
CA LEU A 131 -6.91 -15.35 -22.52
C LEU A 131 -6.79 -15.96 -21.12
N VAL A 132 -5.58 -16.34 -20.71
CA VAL A 132 -5.32 -16.87 -19.36
C VAL A 132 -5.66 -15.82 -18.31
N MET A 133 -5.19 -14.58 -18.48
CA MET A 133 -5.45 -13.46 -17.57
C MET A 133 -6.95 -13.13 -17.48
N GLN A 134 -7.68 -13.14 -18.59
CA GLN A 134 -9.13 -13.00 -18.55
C GLN A 134 -9.78 -14.16 -17.79
N SER A 135 -9.35 -15.40 -18.03
CA SER A 135 -9.92 -16.56 -17.33
C SER A 135 -9.67 -16.53 -15.81
N SER A 136 -8.55 -15.96 -15.35
CA SER A 136 -8.27 -15.78 -13.92
C SER A 136 -9.13 -14.71 -13.26
N VAL A 137 -9.64 -13.73 -14.02
CA VAL A 137 -10.59 -12.73 -13.49
C VAL A 137 -11.92 -13.39 -13.11
N PHE A 138 -12.32 -14.43 -13.84
CA PHE A 138 -13.59 -15.15 -13.61
C PHE A 138 -13.45 -16.40 -12.74
N ARG A 139 -12.23 -16.78 -12.33
CA ARG A 139 -12.03 -17.92 -11.43
C ARG A 139 -12.26 -17.48 -10.00
N ASP A 140 -13.14 -18.22 -9.33
CA ASP A 140 -13.30 -18.11 -7.88
C ASP A 140 -12.05 -18.69 -7.20
N ASN A 141 -11.32 -17.84 -6.47
CA ASN A 141 -10.03 -18.23 -5.87
C ASN A 141 -10.27 -19.38 -4.87
N SER A 142 -9.69 -20.54 -5.17
CA SER A 142 -9.83 -21.73 -4.33
C SER A 142 -9.12 -21.53 -2.98
N ALA A 143 -9.63 -22.18 -1.93
CA ALA A 143 -9.13 -22.04 -0.55
C ALA A 143 -7.61 -22.32 -0.38
N LYS A 144 -6.96 -22.98 -1.34
CA LYS A 144 -5.52 -23.28 -1.35
C LYS A 144 -4.63 -22.08 -1.62
N GLU A 145 -5.10 -21.10 -2.40
CA GLU A 145 -4.32 -19.89 -2.72
C GLU A 145 -4.27 -18.93 -1.52
N ARG A 146 -5.29 -18.98 -0.64
CA ARG A 146 -5.40 -18.17 0.59
C ARG A 146 -4.29 -18.44 1.61
N THR A 147 -3.67 -19.63 1.59
CA THR A 147 -2.69 -20.05 2.60
C THR A 147 -1.23 -19.75 2.22
N THR A 148 -0.97 -19.27 0.99
CA THR A 148 0.40 -19.05 0.47
C THR A 148 0.88 -17.60 0.56
N GLY A 149 0.12 -16.70 1.21
CA GLY A 149 0.47 -15.28 1.37
C GLY A 149 0.19 -14.40 0.14
N TYR A 150 -0.25 -15.01 -0.96
CA TYR A 150 -0.60 -14.38 -2.22
C TYR A 150 -2.13 -14.22 -2.33
N HIS A 151 -2.76 -13.62 -1.32
CA HIS A 151 -4.17 -13.23 -1.45
C HIS A 151 -4.25 -11.95 -2.29
N HIS A 152 -4.32 -12.13 -3.60
CA HIS A 152 -4.33 -11.04 -4.55
C HIS A 152 -5.73 -10.46 -4.70
N MET A 153 -5.97 -9.33 -4.03
CA MET A 153 -7.19 -8.53 -4.20
C MET A 153 -7.26 -7.86 -5.59
N TYR A 154 -6.17 -7.92 -6.37
CA TYR A 154 -6.05 -7.32 -7.69
C TYR A 154 -7.17 -7.74 -8.68
N LEU A 155 -7.57 -9.01 -8.69
CA LEU A 155 -8.66 -9.53 -9.54
C LEU A 155 -9.99 -9.65 -8.82
N GLN A 156 -10.06 -9.26 -7.54
CA GLN A 156 -11.27 -9.41 -6.74
C GLN A 156 -12.29 -8.35 -7.13
N GLN A 157 -13.22 -8.69 -8.02
CA GLN A 157 -14.27 -7.78 -8.47
C GLN A 157 -15.50 -7.75 -7.54
N HIS A 158 -15.61 -8.70 -6.62
CA HIS A 158 -16.77 -8.84 -5.74
C HIS A 158 -16.57 -8.08 -4.43
N GLY A 159 -17.51 -7.19 -4.10
CA GLY A 159 -17.54 -6.45 -2.83
C GLY A 159 -16.78 -5.12 -2.83
N ILE A 160 -16.38 -4.59 -4.01
CA ILE A 160 -15.77 -3.25 -4.11
C ILE A 160 -16.86 -2.17 -4.10
N ASP A 161 -16.79 -1.25 -3.14
CA ASP A 161 -17.65 -0.06 -3.07
C ASP A 161 -17.08 1.08 -3.93
N LEU A 162 -17.43 1.07 -5.23
CA LEU A 162 -17.02 2.11 -6.17
C LEU A 162 -17.51 3.52 -5.78
N PRO A 163 -18.75 3.71 -5.28
CA PRO A 163 -19.18 5.01 -4.73
C PRO A 163 -18.24 5.55 -3.65
N GLN A 164 -17.85 4.73 -2.66
CA GLN A 164 -16.91 5.13 -1.62
C GLN A 164 -15.55 5.54 -2.21
N LEU A 165 -15.08 4.81 -3.23
CA LEU A 165 -13.81 5.07 -3.92
C LEU A 165 -13.88 6.20 -4.96
N SER A 166 -15.04 6.84 -5.08
CA SER A 166 -15.24 8.05 -5.89
C SER A 166 -15.50 9.28 -5.02
N SER A 167 -15.63 9.08 -3.71
CA SER A 167 -15.89 10.13 -2.72
C SER A 167 -14.56 10.68 -2.21
N PHE A 168 -14.00 11.66 -2.92
CA PHE A 168 -12.73 12.29 -2.56
C PHE A 168 -12.84 13.17 -1.30
N PRO A 169 -11.81 13.22 -0.46
CA PRO A 169 -11.82 14.04 0.75
C PRO A 169 -11.71 15.53 0.42
N SER A 170 -12.37 16.38 1.20
CA SER A 170 -12.16 17.83 1.18
C SER A 170 -10.86 18.22 1.90
N ASP A 171 -10.38 19.45 1.67
CA ASP A 171 -9.19 19.98 2.35
C ASP A 171 -9.32 19.93 3.88
N ASP A 172 -10.52 20.21 4.42
CA ASP A 172 -10.79 20.11 5.86
C ASP A 172 -10.64 18.67 6.38
N GLN A 173 -11.11 17.68 5.61
CA GLN A 173 -10.97 16.27 5.98
C GLN A 173 -9.51 15.79 5.87
N ILE A 174 -8.74 16.34 4.93
CA ILE A 174 -7.31 16.07 4.83
C ILE A 174 -6.58 16.65 6.04
N GLN A 175 -6.92 17.86 6.46
CA GLN A 175 -6.34 18.49 7.64
C GLN A 175 -6.67 17.71 8.92
N GLU A 176 -7.93 17.28 9.08
CA GLU A 176 -8.34 16.43 10.19
C GLU A 176 -7.60 15.09 10.20
N ALA A 177 -7.41 14.46 9.03
CA ALA A 177 -6.63 13.22 8.90
C ALA A 177 -5.17 13.40 9.33
N ILE A 178 -4.55 14.54 8.97
CA ILE A 178 -3.19 14.90 9.40
C ILE A 178 -3.12 15.03 10.92
N ASP A 179 -4.04 15.79 11.51
CA ASP A 179 -4.05 16.05 12.96
C ASP A 179 -4.29 14.76 13.74
N HIS A 180 -5.23 13.93 13.29
CA HIS A 180 -5.51 12.63 13.87
C HIS A 180 -4.30 11.68 13.79
N ALA A 181 -3.67 11.57 12.62
CA ALA A 181 -2.49 10.73 12.43
C ALA A 181 -1.31 11.18 13.29
N TYR A 182 -1.14 12.50 13.47
CA TYR A 182 -0.10 13.05 14.34
C TYR A 182 -0.36 12.69 15.81
N GLN A 183 -1.59 12.88 16.30
CA GLN A 183 -1.97 12.54 17.67
C GLN A 183 -1.76 11.05 17.96
N GLU A 184 -2.21 10.17 17.07
CA GLU A 184 -2.04 8.73 17.24
C GLU A 184 -0.57 8.30 17.21
N SER A 185 0.24 8.87 16.32
CA SER A 185 1.68 8.61 16.28
C SER A 185 2.36 9.08 17.58
N HIS A 186 1.97 10.23 18.09
CA HIS A 186 2.48 10.78 19.34
C HIS A 186 2.09 9.91 20.54
N HIS A 187 0.83 9.49 20.63
CA HIS A 187 0.36 8.56 21.66
C HIS A 187 1.10 7.22 21.61
N LEU A 188 1.34 6.70 20.40
CA LEU A 188 2.10 5.47 20.20
C LEU A 188 3.54 5.62 20.71
N MET A 189 4.20 6.73 20.40
CA MET A 189 5.55 7.04 20.89
C MET A 189 5.60 7.15 22.43
N GLN A 190 4.63 7.85 23.03
CA GLN A 190 4.50 7.96 24.49
C GLN A 190 4.33 6.60 25.17
N ARG A 191 3.53 5.70 24.58
CA ARG A 191 3.34 4.34 25.10
C ARG A 191 4.60 3.48 25.01
N LEU A 192 5.49 3.78 24.07
CA LEU A 192 6.80 3.14 23.96
C LEU A 192 7.83 3.73 24.94
N GLY A 193 7.46 4.78 25.69
CA GLY A 193 8.30 5.42 26.70
C GLY A 193 9.15 6.58 26.17
N PHE A 194 8.72 7.21 25.07
CA PHE A 194 9.42 8.31 24.39
C PHE A 194 8.67 9.63 24.46
#